data_AF-A0A6C0CJP0-F1
#
_entry.id   AF-A0A6C0CJP0-F1
#
_cell.length_a   1.000
_cell.length_b   1.000
_cell.length_c   1.000
_cell.angle_alpha   90.00
_cell.angle_beta   90.00
_cell.angle_gamma   90.00
#
_symmetry.space_group_name_H-M   'P 1'
#
loop_
_entity.id
_entity.type
_entity.pdbx_description
1 polymer ?
#
loop_
_entity_poly.entity_id
_entity_poly.type
_entity_poly.pdbx_seq_one_letter_code
_entity_poly.pdbx_strand_id
1 'polypeptide(L)'
;MSYMKESTNNFNKSVFHLIKYGCISVACIYCENTYKIQSKTLLYHRGETLFCYECGIDAMAPITEDSILYNMDETDRKEQIKKWHIEGFVDLIDDNEFYYDYEYDNCEEIKEEPTF
;
A
#
# COMPACT_ATOMS: atom_id res chain seq x y z
N MET A 1 -4.24 -7.90 9.03
CA MET A 1 -4.89 -6.65 8.57
C MET A 1 -5.96 -6.98 7.56
N SER A 2 -7.14 -6.39 7.67
CA SER A 2 -8.29 -6.77 6.83
C SER A 2 -8.07 -6.46 5.35
N TYR A 3 -7.32 -5.40 5.04
CA TYR A 3 -7.06 -4.92 3.68
C TYR A 3 -6.02 -5.72 2.89
N MET A 4 -5.17 -6.52 3.54
CA MET A 4 -4.09 -7.26 2.86
C MET A 4 -4.61 -8.23 1.80
N LYS A 5 -5.79 -8.84 2.04
CA LYS A 5 -6.41 -9.76 1.08
C LYS A 5 -6.85 -9.07 -0.21
N GLU A 6 -7.15 -7.78 -0.13
CA GLU A 6 -7.57 -6.96 -1.26
C GLU A 6 -6.37 -6.38 -2.02
N SER A 7 -5.27 -6.12 -1.30
CA SER A 7 -4.11 -5.40 -1.80
C SER A 7 -2.93 -6.26 -2.26
N THR A 8 -2.98 -7.59 -2.09
CA THR A 8 -1.89 -8.50 -2.46
C THR A 8 -2.32 -9.51 -3.54
N ASN A 9 -1.37 -10.00 -4.34
CA ASN A 9 -1.60 -11.03 -5.38
C ASN A 9 -2.79 -10.71 -6.31
N ASN A 10 -2.94 -9.45 -6.67
CA ASN A 10 -4.12 -8.91 -7.32
C ASN A 10 -3.87 -8.44 -8.76
N PHE A 11 -2.65 -8.58 -9.29
CA PHE A 11 -2.31 -8.15 -10.65
C PHE A 11 -3.13 -8.90 -11.71
N ASN A 12 -3.07 -10.24 -11.69
CA ASN A 12 -3.74 -11.06 -12.71
C ASN A 12 -5.27 -10.84 -12.75
N LYS A 13 -5.92 -10.76 -11.59
CA LYS A 13 -7.37 -10.47 -11.53
C LYS A 13 -7.70 -9.07 -12.04
N SER A 14 -6.84 -8.09 -11.76
CA SER A 14 -7.00 -6.72 -12.26
C SER A 14 -6.88 -6.64 -13.77
N VAL A 15 -5.88 -7.34 -14.35
CA VAL A 15 -5.70 -7.42 -15.81
C VAL A 15 -6.89 -8.11 -16.47
N PHE A 16 -7.37 -9.22 -15.90
CA PHE A 16 -8.53 -9.93 -16.44
C PHE A 16 -9.78 -9.03 -16.46
N HIS A 17 -10.07 -8.35 -15.34
CA HIS A 17 -11.20 -7.44 -15.25
C HIS A 17 -11.07 -6.28 -16.25
N LEU A 18 -9.88 -5.69 -16.37
CA LEU A 18 -9.61 -4.61 -17.32
C LEU A 18 -9.84 -5.06 -18.77
N ILE A 19 -9.38 -6.25 -19.16
CA ILE A 19 -9.60 -6.79 -20.51
C ILE A 19 -11.09 -7.04 -20.76
N LYS A 20 -11.80 -7.59 -19.77
CA LYS A 20 -13.22 -7.94 -19.89
C LYS A 20 -14.13 -6.71 -20.01
N TYR A 21 -13.86 -5.66 -19.24
CA TYR A 21 -14.77 -4.50 -19.11
C TYR A 21 -14.21 -3.20 -19.69
N GLY A 22 -12.97 -3.18 -20.17
CA GLY A 22 -12.30 -2.01 -20.75
C GLY A 22 -11.86 -0.95 -19.73
N CYS A 23 -12.23 -1.10 -18.45
CA CYS A 23 -11.75 -0.26 -17.37
C CYS A 23 -11.75 -1.01 -16.03
N ILE A 24 -10.99 -0.50 -15.06
CA ILE A 24 -10.97 -0.96 -13.68
C ILE A 24 -10.77 0.23 -12.74
N SER A 25 -11.49 0.25 -11.63
CA SER A 25 -11.22 1.18 -10.53
C SER A 25 -10.29 0.51 -9.53
N VAL A 26 -9.26 1.20 -9.06
CA VAL A 26 -8.29 0.68 -8.09
C VAL A 26 -8.11 1.71 -6.98
N ALA A 27 -8.25 1.30 -5.73
CA ALA A 27 -8.04 2.14 -4.56
C ALA A 27 -6.60 2.01 -4.07
N CYS A 28 -5.92 3.13 -3.83
CA CYS A 28 -4.71 3.15 -3.00
C CYS A 28 -5.11 3.40 -1.56
N ILE A 29 -4.80 2.45 -0.69
CA ILE A 29 -5.13 2.54 0.73
C ILE A 29 -4.23 3.58 1.42
N TYR A 30 -2.94 3.61 1.06
CA TYR A 30 -2.01 4.60 1.60
C TYR A 30 -2.39 6.04 1.22
N CYS A 31 -2.78 6.29 -0.04
CA CYS A 31 -3.19 7.63 -0.48
C CYS A 31 -4.65 7.97 -0.21
N GLU A 32 -5.45 7.03 0.32
CA GLU A 32 -6.90 7.17 0.50
C GLU A 32 -7.67 7.61 -0.76
N ASN A 33 -7.20 7.19 -1.94
CA ASN A 33 -7.72 7.67 -3.22
C ASN A 33 -8.05 6.52 -4.19
N THR A 34 -8.99 6.75 -5.11
CA THR A 34 -9.39 5.78 -6.14
C THR A 34 -9.01 6.29 -7.52
N TYR A 35 -8.41 5.41 -8.32
CA TYR A 35 -7.98 5.69 -9.69
C TYR A 35 -8.77 4.85 -10.67
N LYS A 36 -9.21 5.46 -11.78
CA LYS A 36 -9.84 4.73 -12.88
C LYS A 36 -8.81 4.48 -13.98
N ILE A 37 -8.57 3.20 -14.28
CA ILE A 37 -7.54 2.74 -15.20
C ILE A 37 -8.21 2.11 -16.42
N GLN A 38 -7.76 2.51 -17.60
CA GLN A 38 -8.28 2.03 -18.90
C GLN A 38 -7.21 1.31 -19.75
N SER A 39 -5.95 1.29 -19.29
CA SER A 39 -4.85 0.63 -20.00
C SER A 39 -4.05 -0.25 -19.05
N LYS A 40 -3.66 -1.44 -19.50
CA LYS A 40 -2.81 -2.38 -18.76
C LYS A 40 -1.46 -1.75 -18.41
N THR A 41 -0.95 -0.84 -19.25
CA THR A 41 0.33 -0.16 -19.03
C THR A 41 0.33 0.75 -17.80
N LEU A 42 -0.86 1.10 -17.28
CA LEU A 42 -1.02 1.92 -16.08
C LEU A 42 -1.25 1.07 -14.81
N LEU A 43 -1.28 -0.26 -14.94
CA LEU A 43 -1.32 -1.20 -13.81
C LEU A 43 0.12 -1.54 -13.39
N TYR A 44 0.71 -0.67 -12.59
CA TYR A 44 2.04 -0.87 -12.03
C TYR A 44 2.06 -2.03 -11.04
N HIS A 45 3.01 -2.96 -11.20
CA HIS A 45 3.10 -4.16 -10.37
C HIS A 45 4.54 -4.61 -10.11
N ARG A 46 4.75 -5.28 -8.97
CA ARG A 46 5.98 -6.03 -8.65
C ARG A 46 5.57 -7.47 -8.36
N GLY A 47 5.98 -8.39 -9.24
CA GLY A 47 5.45 -9.75 -9.21
C GLY A 47 3.94 -9.74 -9.43
N GLU A 48 3.20 -10.35 -8.50
CA GLU A 48 1.73 -10.51 -8.57
C GLU A 48 0.94 -9.41 -7.85
N THR A 49 1.62 -8.40 -7.29
CA THR A 49 0.99 -7.36 -6.48
C THR A 49 1.10 -5.99 -7.16
N LEU A 50 -0.02 -5.25 -7.21
CA LEU A 50 -0.07 -3.88 -7.68
C LEU A 50 0.57 -2.91 -6.67
N PHE A 51 1.26 -1.89 -7.17
CA PHE A 51 1.74 -0.78 -6.35
C PHE A 51 1.26 0.57 -6.90
N CYS A 52 1.14 1.56 -6.01
CA CYS A 52 0.66 2.87 -6.40
C CYS A 52 1.74 3.63 -7.16
N TYR A 53 1.39 4.22 -8.30
CA TYR A 53 2.30 5.07 -9.06
C TYR A 53 2.68 6.35 -8.30
N GLU A 54 1.76 6.92 -7.52
CA GLU A 54 1.96 8.18 -6.80
C GLU A 54 2.86 8.01 -5.57
N CYS A 55 2.55 7.05 -4.69
CA CYS A 55 3.30 6.86 -3.43
C CYS A 55 4.30 5.70 -3.45
N GLY A 56 4.27 4.83 -4.46
CA GLY A 56 5.16 3.67 -4.56
C GLY A 56 4.82 2.49 -3.64
N ILE A 57 3.79 2.59 -2.80
CA ILE A 57 3.41 1.56 -1.82
C ILE A 57 2.54 0.47 -2.48
N ASP A 58 2.78 -0.79 -2.11
CA ASP A 58 2.07 -2.00 -2.55
C ASP A 58 0.74 -2.22 -1.79
N ALA A 59 -0.05 -1.14 -1.67
CA ALA A 59 -1.33 -1.11 -0.97
C ALA A 59 -2.49 -0.76 -1.91
N MET A 60 -2.44 -1.28 -3.14
CA MET A 60 -3.44 -1.05 -4.18
C MET A 60 -4.48 -2.16 -4.18
N ALA A 61 -5.76 -1.83 -3.98
CA ALA A 61 -6.88 -2.76 -3.99
C ALA A 61 -7.77 -2.54 -5.23
N PRO A 62 -7.84 -3.48 -6.18
CA PRO A 62 -8.74 -3.38 -7.31
C PRO A 62 -10.20 -3.56 -6.87
N ILE A 63 -11.09 -2.74 -7.40
CA ILE A 63 -12.53 -2.74 -7.11
C ILE A 63 -13.21 -3.57 -8.20
N THR A 64 -13.22 -4.87 -7.98
CA THR A 64 -13.81 -5.90 -8.85
C THR A 64 -14.90 -6.67 -8.10
N GLU A 65 -15.71 -7.48 -8.78
CA GLU A 65 -16.88 -8.17 -8.18
C GLU A 65 -16.58 -8.99 -6.90
N ASP A 66 -15.33 -9.44 -6.73
CA ASP A 66 -14.82 -10.17 -5.55
C ASP A 66 -14.36 -9.26 -4.40
N SER A 67 -14.23 -7.95 -4.64
CA SER A 67 -13.79 -6.98 -3.65
C SER A 67 -14.93 -6.54 -2.75
N ILE A 68 -14.64 -6.40 -1.46
CA ILE A 68 -15.57 -5.81 -0.48
C ILE A 68 -16.01 -4.39 -0.92
N LEU A 69 -15.14 -3.65 -1.61
CA LEU A 69 -15.39 -2.27 -2.05
C LEU A 69 -16.40 -2.16 -3.20
N TYR A 70 -16.68 -3.26 -3.92
CA TYR A 70 -17.46 -3.23 -5.16
C TYR A 70 -18.94 -2.89 -4.95
N ASN A 71 -19.54 -3.45 -3.91
CA ASN A 71 -20.96 -3.25 -3.59
C ASN A 71 -21.22 -2.04 -2.68
N MET A 72 -20.17 -1.36 -2.22
CA MET A 72 -20.27 -0.15 -1.40
C MET A 72 -20.59 1.05 -2.28
N ASP A 73 -21.41 1.98 -1.77
CA ASP A 73 -21.53 3.30 -2.37
C ASP A 73 -20.24 4.11 -2.20
N GLU A 74 -20.18 5.29 -2.82
CA GLU A 74 -18.96 6.10 -2.82
C GLU A 74 -18.53 6.55 -1.42
N THR A 75 -19.49 6.88 -0.54
CA THR A 75 -19.22 7.35 0.82
C THR A 75 -18.69 6.22 1.66
N ASP A 76 -19.40 5.10 1.69
CA ASP A 76 -19.03 3.89 2.46
C ASP A 76 -17.68 3.35 2.00
N ARG A 77 -17.44 3.36 0.69
CA ARG A 77 -16.16 2.93 0.11
C ARG A 77 -15.01 3.81 0.59
N LYS A 78 -15.21 5.13 0.61
CA LYS A 78 -14.19 6.07 1.07
C LYS A 78 -13.91 5.89 2.57
N GLU A 79 -14.94 5.69 3.38
CA GLU A 79 -14.80 5.39 4.80
C GLU A 79 -14.08 4.06 5.04
N GLN A 80 -14.38 3.03 4.25
CA GLN A 80 -13.70 1.74 4.35
C GLN A 80 -12.21 1.83 3.96
N ILE A 81 -11.88 2.60 2.91
CA ILE A 81 -10.48 2.85 2.53
C ILE A 81 -9.75 3.59 3.66
N LYS A 82 -10.38 4.60 4.27
CA LYS A 82 -9.83 5.33 5.42
C LYS A 82 -9.57 4.42 6.61
N LYS A 83 -10.53 3.55 6.93
CA LYS A 83 -10.36 2.56 8.00
C LYS A 83 -9.18 1.65 7.73
N TRP A 84 -9.02 1.18 6.50
CA TRP A 84 -7.84 0.39 6.09
C TRP A 84 -6.54 1.18 6.14
N HIS A 85 -6.57 2.47 5.80
CA HIS A 85 -5.42 3.35 5.95
C HIS A 85 -4.97 3.41 7.41
N ILE A 86 -5.91 3.68 8.32
CA ILE A 86 -5.64 3.76 9.76
C ILE A 86 -5.15 2.42 10.29
N GLU A 87 -5.85 1.32 9.99
CA GLU A 87 -5.41 -0.03 10.38
C GLU A 87 -4.00 -0.38 9.84
N GLY A 88 -3.64 0.20 8.70
CA GLY A 88 -2.51 -0.14 7.84
C GLY A 88 -1.22 0.62 8.09
N PHE A 89 -1.35 1.92 8.31
CA PHE A 89 -0.28 2.89 8.08
C PHE A 89 -0.25 4.02 9.11
N VAL A 90 -1.29 4.11 9.94
CA VAL A 90 -1.26 4.98 11.11
C VAL A 90 -0.98 4.06 12.28
N ASP A 91 0.24 4.12 12.80
CA ASP A 91 0.52 3.53 14.10
C ASP A 91 -0.55 4.04 15.07
N LEU A 92 -1.24 3.13 15.76
CA LEU A 92 -2.04 3.50 16.92
C LEU A 92 -1.02 4.03 17.92
N ILE A 93 -0.71 5.33 17.83
CA ILE A 93 0.06 6.05 18.82
C ILE A 93 -0.77 5.89 20.09
N ASP A 94 -0.41 4.90 20.90
CA ASP A 94 -0.70 4.93 22.31
C ASP A 94 0.15 6.10 22.81
N ASP A 95 -0.50 7.19 23.23
CA ASP A 95 0.11 8.48 23.62
C ASP A 95 1.11 8.36 24.82
N ASN A 96 1.62 7.16 25.11
CA ASN A 96 2.42 6.81 26.29
C ASN A 96 3.76 6.14 26.00
N GLU A 97 4.17 5.91 24.75
CA GLU A 97 5.49 5.33 24.49
C GLU A 97 6.55 6.42 24.21
N PHE A 98 7.12 6.95 25.29
CA PHE A 98 8.35 7.75 25.25
C PHE A 98 9.48 6.89 24.68
N TYR A 99 9.79 7.07 23.40
CA TYR A 99 11.02 6.56 22.80
C TYR A 99 12.20 7.39 23.36
N TYR A 100 13.00 6.79 24.23
CA TYR A 100 14.31 7.34 24.57
C TYR A 100 15.26 7.09 23.41
N ASP A 101 15.64 8.17 22.71
CA ASP A 101 16.71 8.15 21.73
C ASP A 101 18.03 7.94 22.48
N TYR A 102 18.54 6.71 22.49
CA TYR A 102 19.91 6.46 22.93
C TYR A 102 20.82 6.94 21.80
N GLU A 103 21.28 8.18 21.87
CA GLU A 103 22.40 8.67 21.08
C GLU A 103 23.56 7.67 21.28
N TYR A 104 23.88 6.93 20.21
CA TYR A 104 25.01 6.01 20.17
C TYR A 104 26.30 6.85 20.06
N ASP A 105 26.66 7.52 21.15
CA ASP A 105 27.93 8.21 21.27
C ASP A 105 29.08 7.18 21.29
N ASN A 106 30.03 7.39 20.37
CA ASN A 106 31.33 6.71 20.19
C ASN A 106 31.34 5.35 19.48
N CYS A 107 31.29 5.37 18.15
CA CYS A 107 32.15 4.49 17.36
C CYS A 107 33.61 4.94 17.53
N GLU A 108 34.37 4.33 18.44
CA GLU A 108 35.82 4.54 18.51
C GLU A 108 36.48 4.10 17.19
N GLU A 109 37.20 5.03 16.55
CA GLU A 109 38.06 4.75 15.39
C GLU A 109 39.11 3.68 15.75
N ILE A 110 38.99 2.48 15.19
CA ILE A 110 40.10 1.52 15.18
C ILE A 110 41.16 2.06 14.22
N LYS A 111 42.20 2.68 14.76
CA LYS A 111 43.43 3.01 14.03
C LYS A 111 44.22 1.72 13.83
N GLU A 112 44.12 1.11 12.65
CA GLU A 112 45.14 0.14 12.22
C GLU A 112 46.40 0.92 11.80
N GLU A 113 47.45 0.85 12.60
CA GLU A 113 48.79 1.26 12.17
C GLU A 113 49.35 0.21 11.20
N PRO A 114 49.84 0.61 10.01
CA PRO A 114 50.55 -0.32 9.13
C PRO A 114 51.89 -0.71 9.76
N THR A 115 52.09 -2.00 10.01
CA THR A 115 53.40 -2.55 10.34
C THR A 115 54.24 -2.63 9.05
N PHE A 116 55.43 -2.03 9.08
CA PHE A 116 56.44 -2.06 8.01
C PHE A 116 57.13 -3.43 7.91
#